data_AF-A0A931EFE9-F1
#
_entry.id   AF-A0A931EFE9-F1
#
_cell.length_a   1.000
_cell.length_b   1.000
_cell.length_c   1.000
_cell.angle_alpha   90.00
_cell.angle_beta   90.00
_cell.angle_gamma   90.00
#
_symmetry.space_group_name_H-M   'P 1'
#
loop_
_entity.id
_entity.type
_entity.pdbx_description
1 polymer ?
#
loop_
_entity_poly.entity_id
_entity_poly.type
_entity_poly.pdbx_seq_one_letter_code
_entity_poly.pdbx_strand_id
1 'polypeptide(L)'
;MELRYLTTDRQREIFGERLAHARANVGLKFKEKSRSQLARIQLMFGNLYALYEDEQDSDESMISGVAMHDLEMFPQTCPKPDLTHLRPSSVIEMSDFWSLSKGAGMLVWCGAAVQVAHQNPGAILVYMVVGPGKRLASYLAAGFAKVGESFVYPYLETAEGGEVKVQTLILEGARLAKLIRVLSRMTAGRLNERGSVRLRDFVGLNLDRSSGEDLAHPRQPRSGGYVMPEESMVVN
;
A
#
# COMPACT_ATOMS: atom_id res chain seq x y z
N MET A 1 6.48 9.66 -7.53
CA MET A 1 6.29 8.37 -6.85
C MET A 1 6.10 7.30 -7.90
N GLU A 2 6.89 6.25 -7.77
CA GLU A 2 6.98 5.14 -8.73
C GLU A 2 6.96 3.81 -7.98
N LEU A 3 6.08 2.91 -8.40
CA LEU A 3 6.09 1.52 -7.94
C LEU A 3 6.95 0.69 -8.89
N ARG A 4 7.99 0.03 -8.41
CA ARG A 4 8.89 -0.80 -9.22
C ARG A 4 8.76 -2.27 -8.87
N TYR A 5 8.83 -3.13 -9.87
CA TYR A 5 9.05 -4.56 -9.68
C TYR A 5 10.52 -4.82 -9.34
N LEU A 6 10.77 -5.60 -8.30
CA LEU A 6 12.13 -5.90 -7.83
C LEU A 6 12.64 -7.20 -8.46
N THR A 7 13.78 -7.11 -9.12
CA THR A 7 14.32 -8.21 -9.96
C THR A 7 15.66 -8.73 -9.48
N THR A 8 16.38 -7.99 -8.65
CA THR A 8 17.72 -8.39 -8.16
C THR A 8 17.67 -8.93 -6.73
N ASP A 9 18.62 -9.79 -6.38
CA ASP A 9 18.76 -10.31 -5.03
C ASP A 9 18.99 -9.20 -4.00
N ARG A 10 19.77 -8.17 -4.38
CA ARG A 10 20.03 -7.01 -3.54
C ARG A 10 18.74 -6.23 -3.23
N GLN A 11 17.87 -6.05 -4.21
CA GLN A 11 16.58 -5.40 -4.00
C GLN A 11 15.69 -6.21 -3.06
N ARG A 12 15.68 -7.54 -3.20
CA ARG A 12 14.92 -8.45 -2.34
C ARG A 12 15.43 -8.41 -0.89
N GLU A 13 16.75 -8.37 -0.69
CA GLU A 13 17.39 -8.20 0.62
C GLU A 13 16.96 -6.89 1.28
N ILE A 14 17.11 -5.75 0.58
CA ILE A 14 16.71 -4.43 1.08
C ILE A 14 15.22 -4.40 1.41
N PHE A 15 14.36 -4.99 0.56
CA PHE A 15 12.92 -5.09 0.84
C PHE A 15 12.66 -5.84 2.14
N GLY A 16 13.37 -6.96 2.37
CA GLY A 16 13.25 -7.75 3.60
C GLY A 16 13.64 -6.95 4.85
N GLU A 17 14.75 -6.21 4.79
CA GLU A 17 15.19 -5.33 5.87
C GLU A 17 14.16 -4.22 6.16
N ARG A 18 13.65 -3.56 5.12
CA ARG A 18 12.64 -2.50 5.23
C ARG A 18 11.31 -3.02 5.76
N LEU A 19 10.87 -4.20 5.32
CA LEU A 19 9.70 -4.90 5.84
C LEU A 19 9.85 -5.21 7.33
N ALA A 20 10.99 -5.78 7.74
CA ALA A 20 11.27 -6.07 9.14
C ALA A 20 11.26 -4.79 10.00
N HIS A 21 11.89 -3.74 9.50
CA HIS A 21 11.89 -2.43 10.16
C HIS A 21 10.47 -1.85 10.30
N ALA A 22 9.65 -1.89 9.25
CA ALA A 22 8.27 -1.43 9.30
C ALA A 22 7.44 -2.22 10.31
N ARG A 23 7.58 -3.56 10.31
CA ARG A 23 6.88 -4.45 11.24
C ARG A 23 7.26 -4.21 12.69
N ALA A 24 8.52 -3.93 12.99
CA ALA A 24 9.00 -3.68 14.35
C ALA A 24 8.58 -2.29 14.88
N ASN A 25 8.46 -1.30 14.01
CA ASN A 25 8.33 0.10 14.42
C ASN A 25 6.94 0.72 14.20
N VAL A 26 6.09 0.13 13.36
CA VAL A 26 4.82 0.72 12.96
C VAL A 26 3.62 -0.09 13.45
N GLY A 27 2.64 0.60 14.05
CA GLY A 27 1.35 0.02 14.41
C GLY A 27 1.46 -1.04 15.52
N LEU A 28 0.94 -2.24 15.25
CA LEU A 28 0.79 -3.32 16.24
C LEU A 28 2.08 -4.03 16.64
N LYS A 29 3.20 -3.75 15.96
CA LYS A 29 4.53 -4.32 16.24
C LYS A 29 4.55 -5.84 16.35
N PHE A 30 4.88 -6.50 15.25
CA PHE A 30 4.97 -7.96 15.18
C PHE A 30 6.22 -8.40 14.44
N LYS A 31 6.57 -9.67 14.58
CA LYS A 31 7.69 -10.30 13.89
C LYS A 31 7.31 -11.70 13.44
N GLU A 32 8.08 -12.24 12.50
CA GLU A 32 7.97 -13.65 12.15
C GLU A 32 8.47 -14.52 13.31
N LYS A 33 7.78 -15.63 13.58
CA LYS A 33 8.22 -16.61 14.59
C LYS A 33 9.53 -17.26 14.15
N SER A 34 10.41 -17.56 15.11
CA SER A 34 11.74 -18.17 14.84
C SER A 34 11.69 -19.46 14.02
N ARG A 35 10.63 -20.26 14.17
CA ARG A 35 10.42 -21.52 13.42
C ARG A 35 9.76 -21.37 12.05
N SER A 36 9.30 -20.17 11.71
CA SER A 36 8.65 -19.90 10.42
C SER A 36 9.71 -19.59 9.37
N GLN A 37 9.43 -19.98 8.12
CA GLN A 37 10.23 -19.63 6.93
C GLN A 37 9.37 -18.94 5.88
N LEU A 38 8.14 -18.56 6.23
CA LEU A 38 7.17 -17.98 5.29
C LEU A 38 7.70 -16.69 4.67
N ALA A 39 8.19 -15.74 5.48
CA ALA A 39 8.65 -14.48 4.92
C ALA A 39 9.88 -14.70 4.03
N ARG A 40 10.76 -15.64 4.37
CA ARG A 40 11.90 -16.02 3.52
C ARG A 40 11.42 -16.57 2.16
N ILE A 41 10.45 -17.47 2.15
CA ILE A 41 9.86 -18.03 0.91
C ILE A 41 9.26 -16.90 0.07
N GLN A 42 8.47 -16.01 0.68
CA GLN A 42 7.86 -14.87 0.00
C GLN A 42 8.90 -13.91 -0.58
N LEU A 43 9.98 -13.62 0.16
CA LEU A 43 11.07 -12.76 -0.32
C LEU A 43 11.88 -13.40 -1.46
N MET A 44 12.05 -14.72 -1.46
CA MET A 44 12.80 -15.43 -2.49
C MET A 44 12.01 -15.64 -3.77
N PHE A 45 10.75 -16.08 -3.65
CA PHE A 45 9.97 -16.57 -4.79
C PHE A 45 8.82 -15.65 -5.18
N GLY A 46 8.36 -14.79 -4.28
CA GLY A 46 7.27 -13.86 -4.57
C GLY A 46 7.68 -12.76 -5.54
N ASN A 47 6.68 -12.17 -6.18
CA ASN A 47 6.81 -10.92 -6.91
C ASN A 47 6.79 -9.75 -5.93
N LEU A 48 7.93 -9.09 -5.77
CA LEU A 48 8.06 -7.97 -4.84
C LEU A 48 7.94 -6.64 -5.59
N TYR A 49 7.17 -5.72 -5.02
CA TYR A 49 7.01 -4.38 -5.55
C TYR A 49 7.27 -3.35 -4.45
N ALA A 50 8.12 -2.37 -4.74
CA ALA A 50 8.42 -1.30 -3.81
C ALA A 50 8.11 0.07 -4.41
N LEU A 51 7.66 0.97 -3.55
CA LEU A 51 7.37 2.35 -3.89
C LEU A 51 8.55 3.24 -3.54
N TYR A 52 8.86 4.15 -4.46
CA TYR A 52 9.88 5.18 -4.34
C TYR A 52 9.24 6.55 -4.46
N GLU A 53 9.88 7.56 -3.87
CA GLU A 53 9.37 8.93 -3.95
C GLU A 53 9.61 9.52 -5.34
N ASP A 54 10.79 9.23 -5.90
CA ASP A 54 11.22 9.59 -7.25
C ASP A 54 11.75 8.40 -8.08
N GLU A 55 11.81 8.58 -9.39
CA GLU A 55 12.25 7.60 -10.38
C GLU A 55 13.76 7.36 -10.37
N GLN A 56 14.55 8.33 -9.87
CA GLN A 56 16.00 8.18 -9.74
C GLN A 56 16.44 7.73 -8.34
N ASP A 57 15.49 7.50 -7.43
CA ASP A 57 15.80 7.02 -6.09
C ASP A 57 16.52 5.66 -6.16
N SER A 58 17.56 5.49 -5.33
CA SER A 58 18.26 4.22 -5.18
C SER A 58 17.38 3.18 -4.47
N ASP A 59 17.77 1.91 -4.58
CA ASP A 59 17.04 0.79 -3.97
C ASP A 59 16.91 0.94 -2.44
N GLU A 60 17.84 1.62 -1.77
CA GLU A 60 17.78 1.88 -0.33
C GLU A 60 16.62 2.80 0.05
N SER A 61 16.10 3.60 -0.87
CA SER A 61 15.08 4.64 -0.61
C SER A 61 13.64 4.14 -0.68
N MET A 62 13.41 2.82 -0.69
CA MET A 62 12.04 2.25 -0.66
C MET A 62 11.24 2.77 0.54
N ILE A 63 10.07 3.38 0.28
CA ILE A 63 9.21 3.97 1.33
C ILE A 63 8.02 3.07 1.70
N SER A 64 7.69 2.09 0.87
CA SER A 64 6.55 1.18 1.03
C SER A 64 6.71 -0.03 0.10
N GLY A 65 6.02 -1.14 0.38
CA GLY A 65 6.09 -2.31 -0.48
C GLY A 65 5.03 -3.36 -0.23
N VAL A 66 4.96 -4.34 -1.14
CA VAL A 66 4.07 -5.50 -1.10
C VAL A 66 4.73 -6.71 -1.76
N ALA A 67 4.46 -7.89 -1.23
CA ALA A 67 4.78 -9.16 -1.86
C ALA A 67 3.51 -9.79 -2.45
N MET A 68 3.60 -10.38 -3.63
CA MET A 68 2.49 -11.03 -4.30
C MET A 68 2.92 -12.36 -4.89
N HIS A 69 2.05 -13.34 -4.88
CA HIS A 69 2.23 -14.59 -5.61
C HIS A 69 0.88 -15.11 -6.06
N ASP A 70 0.88 -15.88 -7.14
CA ASP A 70 -0.25 -16.74 -7.45
C ASP A 70 -0.10 -18.09 -6.72
N LEU A 71 -1.18 -18.86 -6.65
CA LEU A 71 -1.15 -20.16 -5.96
C LEU A 71 -0.48 -21.28 -6.77
N GLU A 72 -0.05 -21.02 -8.01
CA GLU A 72 0.79 -21.93 -8.80
C GLU A 72 2.27 -21.80 -8.41
N MET A 73 2.74 -20.59 -8.07
CA MET A 73 4.09 -20.35 -7.56
C MET A 73 4.33 -21.06 -6.23
N PHE A 74 3.41 -20.91 -5.28
CA PHE A 74 3.40 -21.69 -4.03
C PHE A 74 2.02 -21.67 -3.36
N PRO A 75 1.71 -22.66 -2.50
CA PRO A 75 0.38 -22.80 -1.92
C PRO A 75 -0.06 -21.62 -1.07
N GLN A 76 -1.38 -21.47 -0.97
CA GLN A 76 -2.05 -20.48 -0.12
C GLN A 76 -1.52 -20.52 1.31
N THR A 77 -1.20 -19.35 1.87
CA THR A 77 -0.52 -19.27 3.17
C THR A 77 -1.35 -19.88 4.31
N CYS A 78 -2.67 -19.73 4.29
CA CYS A 78 -3.57 -20.39 5.24
C CYS A 78 -4.61 -21.22 4.48
N PRO A 79 -5.07 -22.38 4.97
CA PRO A 79 -5.92 -23.30 4.18
C PRO A 79 -7.34 -22.81 3.88
N LYS A 80 -7.75 -21.62 4.35
CA LYS A 80 -9.06 -21.02 4.08
C LYS A 80 -8.91 -19.62 3.48
N PRO A 81 -9.82 -19.20 2.56
CA PRO A 81 -10.97 -19.95 2.03
C PRO A 81 -10.59 -21.09 1.08
N ASP A 82 -11.57 -21.93 0.77
CA ASP A 82 -11.46 -22.92 -0.31
C ASP A 82 -11.62 -22.22 -1.67
N LEU A 83 -10.54 -22.23 -2.46
CA LEU A 83 -10.46 -21.63 -3.78
C LEU A 83 -10.24 -22.67 -4.88
N THR A 84 -10.50 -23.96 -4.60
CA THR A 84 -10.31 -25.06 -5.55
C THR A 84 -11.19 -24.97 -6.80
N HIS A 85 -12.23 -24.13 -6.77
CA HIS A 85 -13.06 -23.82 -7.93
C HIS A 85 -12.39 -22.84 -8.92
N LEU A 86 -11.24 -22.26 -8.57
CA LEU A 86 -10.43 -21.39 -9.42
C LEU A 86 -9.12 -22.08 -9.80
N ARG A 87 -8.51 -21.65 -10.91
CA ARG A 87 -7.16 -22.11 -11.27
C ARG A 87 -6.14 -21.49 -10.31
N PRO A 88 -5.14 -22.22 -9.80
CA PRO A 88 -4.15 -21.67 -8.88
C PRO A 88 -3.45 -20.41 -9.41
N SER A 89 -3.04 -20.42 -10.68
CA SER A 89 -2.43 -19.27 -11.37
C SER A 89 -3.35 -18.04 -11.55
N SER A 90 -4.64 -18.17 -11.24
CA SER A 90 -5.61 -17.06 -11.30
C SER A 90 -5.95 -16.48 -9.93
N VAL A 91 -5.41 -17.04 -8.85
CA VAL A 91 -5.65 -16.55 -7.50
C VAL A 91 -4.38 -15.85 -7.02
N ILE A 92 -4.45 -14.54 -6.83
CA ILE A 92 -3.32 -13.76 -6.33
C ILE A 92 -3.47 -13.57 -4.83
N GLU A 93 -2.51 -14.08 -4.06
CA GLU A 93 -2.36 -13.73 -2.67
C GLU A 93 -1.42 -12.52 -2.55
N MET A 94 -1.92 -11.44 -1.93
CA MET A 94 -1.11 -10.27 -1.61
C MET A 94 -0.75 -10.31 -0.12
N SER A 95 0.55 -10.33 0.15
CA SER A 95 1.13 -10.41 1.48
C SER A 95 2.07 -9.24 1.75
N ASP A 96 2.49 -9.10 3.00
CA ASP A 96 3.59 -8.21 3.38
C ASP A 96 3.44 -6.75 2.96
N PHE A 97 2.21 -6.20 3.00
CA PHE A 97 2.04 -4.76 2.87
C PHE A 97 2.75 -4.03 4.01
N TRP A 98 3.71 -3.18 3.67
CA TRP A 98 4.46 -2.36 4.63
C TRP A 98 4.61 -0.93 4.11
N SER A 99 4.72 0.03 5.02
CA SER A 99 4.83 1.45 4.69
C SER A 99 5.60 2.16 5.80
N LEU A 100 6.64 2.90 5.43
CA LEU A 100 7.44 3.73 6.33
C LEU A 100 7.04 5.20 6.28
N SER A 101 6.32 5.61 5.23
CA SER A 101 5.83 6.98 5.05
C SER A 101 4.30 7.06 5.11
N LYS A 102 3.75 8.17 5.60
CA LYS A 102 2.30 8.39 5.68
C LYS A 102 1.69 8.40 4.27
N GLY A 103 0.60 7.64 4.06
CA GLY A 103 -0.09 7.56 2.77
C GLY A 103 0.54 6.62 1.74
N ALA A 104 1.82 6.29 1.87
CA ALA A 104 2.55 5.43 0.92
C ALA A 104 1.96 4.00 0.82
N GLY A 105 1.38 3.47 1.90
CA GLY A 105 0.68 2.18 1.87
C GLY A 105 -0.54 2.15 0.94
N MET A 106 -1.30 3.25 0.84
CA MET A 106 -2.43 3.34 -0.10
C MET A 106 -1.94 3.39 -1.55
N LEU A 107 -0.84 4.11 -1.78
CA LEU A 107 -0.23 4.23 -3.10
C LEU A 107 0.34 2.90 -3.59
N VAL A 108 1.03 2.15 -2.73
CA VAL A 108 1.43 0.76 -3.03
C VAL A 108 0.22 -0.10 -3.35
N TRP A 109 -0.86 -0.02 -2.56
CA TRP A 109 -2.06 -0.79 -2.82
C TRP A 109 -2.65 -0.48 -4.20
N CYS A 110 -2.78 0.80 -4.57
CA CYS A 110 -3.28 1.20 -5.89
C CYS A 110 -2.38 0.70 -7.03
N GLY A 111 -1.07 0.89 -6.92
CA GLY A 111 -0.13 0.45 -7.95
C GLY A 111 -0.08 -1.08 -8.08
N ALA A 112 -0.11 -1.80 -6.96
CA ALA A 112 -0.14 -3.26 -6.95
C ALA A 112 -1.46 -3.79 -7.51
N ALA A 113 -2.60 -3.15 -7.20
CA ALA A 113 -3.88 -3.54 -7.76
C ALA A 113 -3.92 -3.40 -9.29
N VAL A 114 -3.16 -2.46 -9.87
CA VAL A 114 -2.99 -2.35 -11.32
C VAL A 114 -2.18 -3.51 -11.88
N GLN A 115 -1.05 -3.86 -11.25
CA GLN A 115 -0.27 -5.03 -11.64
C GLN A 115 -1.09 -6.31 -11.61
N VAL A 116 -1.91 -6.45 -10.57
CA VAL A 116 -2.83 -7.57 -10.42
C VAL A 116 -3.92 -7.52 -11.50
N ALA A 117 -4.50 -6.35 -11.80
CA ALA A 117 -5.51 -6.22 -12.85
C ALA A 117 -5.00 -6.66 -14.23
N HIS A 118 -3.72 -6.42 -14.55
CA HIS A 118 -3.10 -6.89 -15.80
C HIS A 118 -2.98 -8.41 -15.91
N GLN A 119 -2.93 -9.12 -14.78
CA GLN A 119 -2.90 -10.59 -14.73
C GLN A 119 -4.30 -11.21 -14.91
N ASN A 120 -5.35 -10.38 -14.93
CA ASN A 120 -6.75 -10.81 -15.04
C ASN A 120 -7.12 -11.97 -14.06
N PRO A 121 -6.96 -11.77 -12.75
CA PRO A 121 -7.17 -12.80 -11.75
C PRO A 121 -8.64 -13.19 -11.61
N GLY A 122 -8.88 -14.41 -11.15
CA GLY A 122 -10.18 -14.88 -10.67
C GLY A 122 -10.49 -14.41 -9.24
N ALA A 123 -9.46 -14.28 -8.39
CA ALA A 123 -9.59 -13.77 -7.02
C ALA A 123 -8.31 -13.08 -6.53
N ILE A 124 -8.49 -12.16 -5.58
CA ILE A 124 -7.40 -11.57 -4.77
C ILE A 124 -7.65 -11.94 -3.31
N LEU A 125 -6.64 -12.51 -2.66
CA LEU A 125 -6.67 -12.98 -1.28
C LEU A 125 -5.70 -12.18 -0.41
N VAL A 126 -6.14 -11.77 0.79
CA VAL A 126 -5.30 -11.05 1.77
C VAL A 126 -5.59 -11.52 3.19
N TYR A 127 -4.52 -11.75 3.97
CA TYR A 127 -4.59 -12.00 5.40
C TYR A 127 -4.25 -10.73 6.18
N MET A 128 -5.27 -9.98 6.59
CA MET A 128 -5.07 -8.69 7.24
C MET A 128 -4.94 -8.83 8.76
N VAL A 129 -3.86 -8.31 9.34
CA VAL A 129 -3.73 -8.19 10.79
C VAL A 129 -4.87 -7.35 11.38
N VAL A 130 -5.59 -7.93 12.35
CA VAL A 130 -6.65 -7.27 13.11
C VAL A 130 -6.01 -6.46 14.23
N GLY A 131 -6.30 -5.16 14.26
CA GLY A 131 -5.71 -4.26 15.25
C GLY A 131 -6.40 -2.90 15.34
N PRO A 132 -5.97 -2.04 16.29
CA PRO A 132 -6.45 -0.68 16.39
C PRO A 132 -6.07 0.08 15.12
N GLY A 133 -7.07 0.41 14.29
CA GLY A 133 -6.88 1.17 13.06
C GLY A 133 -7.97 0.93 12.02
N LYS A 134 -8.10 1.88 11.08
CA LYS A 134 -9.10 1.83 10.00
C LYS A 134 -8.66 1.02 8.77
N ARG A 135 -7.60 0.21 8.86
CA ARG A 135 -7.03 -0.54 7.71
C ARG A 135 -8.04 -1.47 7.05
N LEU A 136 -8.83 -2.16 7.85
CA LEU A 136 -9.91 -3.04 7.38
C LEU A 136 -10.97 -2.27 6.58
N ALA A 137 -11.34 -1.07 7.03
CA ALA A 137 -12.35 -0.26 6.36
C ALA A 137 -11.95 0.08 4.91
N SER A 138 -10.67 0.37 4.65
CA SER A 138 -10.19 0.65 3.30
C SER A 138 -10.35 -0.54 2.35
N TYR A 139 -10.08 -1.76 2.83
CA TYR A 139 -10.24 -2.96 2.02
C TYR A 139 -11.73 -3.28 1.77
N LEU A 140 -12.57 -3.11 2.78
CA LEU A 140 -14.02 -3.27 2.62
C LEU A 140 -14.58 -2.24 1.61
N ALA A 141 -14.11 -0.99 1.67
CA ALA A 141 -14.47 0.05 0.71
C ALA A 141 -13.99 -0.26 -0.72
N ALA A 142 -12.85 -0.93 -0.87
CA ALA A 142 -12.36 -1.45 -2.15
C ALA A 142 -13.15 -2.68 -2.66
N GLY A 143 -14.10 -3.19 -1.87
CA GLY A 143 -15.01 -4.27 -2.26
C GLY A 143 -14.65 -5.65 -1.69
N PHE A 144 -13.56 -5.77 -0.92
CA PHE A 144 -13.21 -7.04 -0.28
C PHE A 144 -14.33 -7.51 0.67
N ALA A 145 -14.57 -8.81 0.68
CA ALA A 145 -15.44 -9.47 1.64
C ALA A 145 -14.59 -10.15 2.73
N LYS A 146 -15.09 -10.14 3.97
CA LYS A 146 -14.55 -11.00 5.03
C LYS A 146 -14.92 -12.44 4.75
N VAL A 147 -13.99 -13.36 4.95
CA VAL A 147 -14.27 -14.79 4.88
C VAL A 147 -13.99 -15.43 6.22
N GLY A 148 -15.04 -15.99 6.83
CA GLY A 148 -14.97 -16.60 8.16
C GLY A 148 -14.61 -15.61 9.27
N GLU A 149 -14.38 -16.17 10.45
CA GLU A 149 -13.94 -15.44 11.63
C GLU A 149 -12.44 -15.12 11.59
N SER A 150 -12.01 -14.13 12.36
CA SER A 150 -10.59 -13.87 12.57
C SER A 150 -9.93 -15.01 13.33
N PHE A 151 -8.69 -15.36 12.99
CA PHE A 151 -7.95 -16.45 13.61
C PHE A 151 -6.51 -16.03 13.96
N VAL A 152 -5.84 -16.83 14.78
CA VAL A 152 -4.43 -16.61 15.14
C VAL A 152 -3.55 -17.00 13.97
N TYR A 153 -2.77 -16.04 13.48
CA TYR A 153 -1.88 -16.26 12.35
C TYR A 153 -0.68 -17.12 12.80
N PRO A 154 -0.43 -18.28 12.16
CA PRO A 154 0.52 -19.25 12.70
C PRO A 154 1.97 -18.78 12.60
N TYR A 155 2.27 -17.87 11.66
CA TYR A 155 3.64 -17.45 11.30
C TYR A 155 4.13 -16.19 12.00
N LEU A 156 3.24 -15.39 12.59
CA LEU A 156 3.59 -14.12 13.24
C LEU A 156 3.32 -14.17 14.75
N GLU A 157 4.12 -13.42 15.49
CA GLU A 157 3.92 -13.13 16.91
C GLU A 157 4.13 -11.63 17.17
N THR A 158 3.53 -11.09 18.23
CA THR A 158 3.82 -9.71 18.65
C THR A 158 5.28 -9.60 19.07
N ALA A 159 5.80 -8.37 19.19
CA ALA A 159 7.17 -8.15 19.66
C ALA A 159 7.45 -8.83 21.03
N GLU A 160 6.42 -8.95 21.86
CA GLU A 160 6.43 -9.57 23.19
C GLU A 160 6.18 -11.08 23.18
N GLY A 161 6.02 -11.70 22.00
CA GLY A 161 5.74 -13.14 21.85
C GLY A 161 4.26 -13.54 21.93
N GLY A 162 3.36 -12.56 21.89
CA GLY A 162 1.91 -12.78 21.90
C GLY A 162 1.35 -13.16 20.52
N GLU A 163 0.06 -13.48 20.49
CA GLU A 163 -0.63 -13.87 19.26
C GLU A 163 -0.95 -12.69 18.35
N VAL A 164 -0.81 -12.90 17.04
CA VAL A 164 -1.27 -11.95 16.01
C VAL A 164 -2.54 -12.51 15.38
N LYS A 165 -3.67 -11.82 15.53
CA LYS A 165 -4.92 -12.20 14.86
C LYS A 165 -4.99 -11.60 13.46
N VAL A 166 -5.49 -12.36 12.51
CA VAL A 166 -5.75 -11.91 11.14
C VAL A 166 -7.19 -12.18 10.72
N GLN A 167 -7.70 -11.35 9.81
CA GLN A 167 -8.96 -11.53 9.10
C GLN A 167 -8.65 -11.87 7.64
N THR A 168 -9.18 -12.98 7.15
CA THR A 168 -9.13 -13.29 5.72
C THR A 168 -10.08 -12.39 4.95
N LEU A 169 -9.57 -11.79 3.89
CA LEU A 169 -10.30 -10.94 2.97
C LEU A 169 -10.16 -11.48 1.55
N ILE A 170 -11.27 -11.55 0.81
CA ILE A 170 -11.27 -11.95 -0.60
C ILE A 170 -11.95 -10.90 -1.47
N LEU A 171 -11.44 -10.71 -2.68
CA LEU A 171 -12.09 -9.95 -3.73
C LEU A 171 -12.20 -10.82 -4.99
N GLU A 172 -13.41 -11.10 -5.43
CA GLU A 172 -13.70 -11.98 -6.57
C GLU A 172 -14.97 -11.53 -7.34
N GLY A 173 -15.24 -12.19 -8.47
CA GLY A 173 -16.47 -12.02 -9.24
C GLY A 173 -16.75 -10.57 -9.66
N ALA A 174 -17.99 -10.12 -9.52
CA ALA A 174 -18.43 -8.81 -9.98
C ALA A 174 -17.69 -7.63 -9.30
N ARG A 175 -17.25 -7.80 -8.05
CA ARG A 175 -16.53 -6.75 -7.32
C ARG A 175 -15.10 -6.61 -7.84
N LEU A 176 -14.44 -7.73 -8.09
CA LEU A 176 -13.12 -7.75 -8.74
C LEU A 176 -13.20 -7.17 -10.16
N ALA A 177 -14.19 -7.59 -10.95
CA ALA A 177 -14.39 -7.07 -12.30
C ALA A 177 -14.63 -5.54 -12.31
N LYS A 178 -15.36 -5.02 -11.30
CA LYS A 178 -15.55 -3.57 -11.12
C LYS A 178 -14.23 -2.88 -10.79
N LEU A 179 -13.43 -3.43 -9.87
CA LEU A 179 -12.13 -2.86 -9.50
C LEU A 179 -11.19 -2.81 -10.72
N ILE A 180 -11.03 -3.93 -11.43
CA ILE A 180 -10.20 -4.04 -12.64
C ILE A 180 -10.64 -2.99 -13.66
N ARG A 181 -11.94 -2.87 -13.94
CA ARG A 181 -12.45 -1.86 -14.88
C ARG A 181 -12.10 -0.42 -14.48
N VAL A 182 -12.18 -0.09 -13.20
CA VAL A 182 -11.80 1.24 -12.70
C VAL A 182 -10.29 1.46 -12.89
N LEU A 183 -9.47 0.49 -12.47
CA LEU A 183 -8.02 0.58 -12.54
C LEU A 183 -7.49 0.61 -13.98
N SER A 184 -8.04 -0.18 -14.90
CA SER A 184 -7.67 -0.16 -16.32
C SER A 184 -7.96 1.20 -16.98
N ARG A 185 -9.03 1.90 -16.56
CA ARG A 185 -9.30 3.27 -17.04
C ARG A 185 -8.29 4.28 -16.50
N MET A 186 -7.85 4.10 -15.26
CA MET A 186 -6.85 4.96 -14.63
C MET A 186 -5.44 4.76 -15.20
N THR A 187 -5.18 3.62 -15.84
CA THR A 187 -3.81 3.20 -16.23
C THR A 187 -3.61 2.95 -17.71
N ALA A 188 -4.61 3.25 -18.55
CA ALA A 188 -4.53 3.11 -19.99
C ALA A 188 -3.27 3.79 -20.56
N GLY A 189 -2.24 2.97 -20.87
CA GLY A 189 -1.02 3.33 -21.58
C GLY A 189 0.30 3.41 -20.80
N ARG A 190 0.42 2.92 -19.55
CA ARG A 190 1.52 3.39 -18.66
C ARG A 190 2.30 2.36 -17.82
N LEU A 191 2.30 1.08 -18.20
CA LEU A 191 3.36 0.18 -17.76
C LEU A 191 4.56 0.39 -18.68
N ASN A 192 5.73 0.73 -18.13
CA ASN A 192 6.95 0.63 -18.92
C ASN A 192 7.37 -0.84 -19.06
N GLU A 193 8.26 -1.14 -20.01
CA GLU A 193 8.79 -2.48 -20.26
C GLU A 193 9.47 -3.14 -19.04
N ARG A 194 9.74 -2.36 -17.98
CA ARG A 194 10.37 -2.80 -16.73
C ARG A 194 9.36 -3.15 -15.64
N GLY A 195 8.06 -3.12 -15.93
CA GLY A 195 7.01 -3.44 -14.97
C GLY A 195 6.85 -2.39 -13.86
N SER A 196 7.31 -1.15 -14.06
CA SER A 196 7.07 -0.06 -13.11
C SER A 196 5.81 0.74 -13.45
N VAL A 197 5.20 1.33 -12.41
CA VAL A 197 3.96 2.11 -12.49
C VAL A 197 4.18 3.48 -11.88
N ARG A 198 3.99 4.53 -12.68
CA ARG A 198 4.04 5.93 -12.19
C ARG A 198 2.72 6.29 -11.52
N LEU A 199 2.79 6.69 -10.25
CA LEU A 199 1.60 7.01 -9.45
C LEU A 199 1.22 8.49 -9.46
N ARG A 200 2.09 9.39 -9.93
CA ARG A 200 1.76 10.83 -10.11
C ARG A 200 0.57 11.03 -11.06
N ASP A 201 0.23 10.01 -11.83
CA ASP A 201 -0.84 10.02 -12.82
C ASP A 201 -2.16 9.39 -12.34
N PHE A 202 -2.16 8.74 -11.17
CA PHE A 202 -3.35 8.04 -10.66
C PHE A 202 -4.44 8.99 -10.17
N VAL A 203 -4.10 10.26 -10.00
CA VAL A 203 -5.00 11.17 -9.32
C VAL A 203 -4.95 12.55 -9.93
N GLY A 204 -6.11 13.04 -10.33
CA GLY A 204 -6.41 14.48 -10.33
C GLY A 204 -6.41 15.08 -8.91
N LEU A 205 -5.64 14.52 -7.96
CA LEU A 205 -5.18 15.24 -6.79
C LEU A 205 -4.01 16.08 -7.30
N ASN A 206 -4.28 17.34 -7.60
CA ASN A 206 -3.26 18.37 -7.52
C ASN A 206 -2.66 18.31 -6.11
N LEU A 207 -1.60 17.52 -5.95
CA LEU A 207 -0.58 17.81 -4.95
C LEU A 207 0.25 18.93 -5.55
N ASP A 208 -0.37 20.10 -5.66
CA ASP A 208 0.34 21.32 -6.00
C ASP A 208 1.36 21.54 -4.88
N ARG A 209 2.61 21.25 -5.19
CA ARG A 209 3.75 21.82 -4.48
C ARG A 209 3.81 23.29 -4.89
N SER A 210 2.92 24.11 -4.33
CA SER A 210 3.00 25.56 -4.43
C SER A 210 3.05 26.17 -3.03
N SER A 211 4.24 26.15 -2.44
CA SER A 211 4.72 27.19 -1.53
C SER A 211 6.22 27.04 -1.29
N GLY A 212 6.99 27.15 -2.37
CA GLY A 212 8.41 27.43 -2.31
C GLY A 212 8.75 28.31 -3.51
N GLU A 213 9.26 29.51 -3.22
CA GLU A 213 9.64 30.60 -4.16
C GLU A 213 8.43 31.44 -4.62
N ASP A 214 8.31 32.75 -4.41
CA ASP A 214 9.27 33.83 -4.20
C ASP A 214 8.67 34.93 -3.29
N LEU A 215 9.36 35.30 -2.20
CA LEU A 215 9.15 36.59 -1.56
C LEU A 215 10.01 37.64 -2.28
N ALA A 216 9.54 38.03 -3.47
CA ALA A 216 9.97 39.27 -4.09
C ALA A 216 9.33 40.46 -3.35
N HIS A 217 10.19 41.38 -2.89
CA HIS A 217 9.83 42.65 -2.25
C HIS A 217 8.65 43.39 -2.93
N PRO A 218 7.63 43.83 -2.18
CA PRO A 218 6.78 44.92 -2.62
C PRO A 218 7.42 46.25 -2.24
N ARG A 219 7.72 47.04 -3.27
CA ARG A 219 8.03 48.48 -3.18
C ARG A 219 6.91 49.21 -2.42
N GLN A 220 7.29 50.10 -1.51
CA GLN A 220 6.40 51.14 -0.97
C GLN A 220 5.84 52.02 -2.10
N PRO A 221 4.61 52.55 -1.91
CA PRO A 221 4.44 53.98 -2.09
C PRO A 221 3.62 54.66 -0.98
N ARG A 222 4.25 55.71 -0.43
CA ARG A 222 3.74 57.05 -0.05
C ARG A 222 2.31 57.21 0.52
N SER A 223 2.29 57.55 1.81
CA SER A 223 1.54 58.64 2.47
C SER A 223 0.40 59.34 1.72
N GLY A 224 -0.81 59.26 2.28
CA GLY A 224 -1.92 60.19 2.09
C GLY A 224 -2.99 59.87 3.15
N GLY A 225 -3.14 60.72 4.17
CA GLY A 225 -4.00 60.46 5.33
C GLY A 225 -5.44 60.95 5.15
N TYR A 226 -6.36 60.40 5.97
CA TYR A 226 -7.48 61.11 6.63
C TYR A 226 -8.16 60.15 7.63
N VAL A 227 -8.03 60.41 8.94
CA VAL A 227 -9.04 60.78 9.95
C VAL A 227 -10.12 59.72 10.29
N MET A 228 -10.11 59.33 11.57
CA MET A 228 -11.07 58.49 12.30
C MET A 228 -12.40 59.23 12.57
N PRO A 229 -13.46 58.48 12.91
CA PRO A 229 -14.21 58.85 14.12
C PRO A 229 -14.38 57.71 15.12
N GLU A 230 -14.40 58.12 16.39
CA GLU A 230 -14.68 57.37 17.60
C GLU A 230 -16.15 56.91 17.73
N GLU A 231 -16.39 56.16 18.81
CA GLU A 231 -17.65 55.75 19.46
C GLU A 231 -18.29 54.45 18.93
N SER A 232 -18.76 53.50 19.74
CA SER A 232 -19.00 53.43 21.18
C SER A 232 -19.15 51.96 21.61
N MET A 233 -19.05 51.74 22.93
CA MET A 233 -19.28 50.51 23.68
C MET A 233 -20.61 49.81 23.36
N VAL A 234 -20.71 48.49 23.60
CA VAL A 234 -21.55 47.90 24.67
C VAL A 234 -21.22 46.41 24.83
N VAL A 235 -20.98 46.05 26.09
CA VAL A 235 -20.92 44.70 26.65
C VAL A 235 -22.35 44.20 26.87
N ASN A 236 -22.62 42.95 26.48
CA ASN A 236 -23.43 41.98 27.22
C ASN A 236 -23.10 40.57 26.74
#